data_AF-A0A1B7N507-F1
#
_entry.id   AF-A0A1B7N507-F1
#
_cell.length_a   1.000
_cell.length_b   1.000
_cell.length_c   1.000
_cell.angle_alpha   90.00
_cell.angle_beta   90.00
_cell.angle_gamma   90.00
#
_symmetry.space_group_name_H-M   'P 1'
#
loop_
_entity.id
_entity.type
_entity.pdbx_description
1 polymer ?
#
loop_
_entity_poly.entity_id
_entity_poly.type
_entity_poly.pdbx_seq_one_letter_code
_entity_poly.pdbx_strand_id
1 'polypeptide(L)'
;MSSAVRTLTPPAVFQSRTTSRVRFYASKSKAKSTADLVPGSKQALTSEAARLEYGKAEAKMSAAVEWYRKEVAGLETRASGRVTPALLSPVRIELPGKGKDLAKLEDVATVGVRDGSTLIITVFEDHNLKAVEQALYAAKLPNIVPQRQDARTVKIPIPRPTVEARNALTATAQRMSEDTRVQLRKIQQASVKKGDYKKHTVELEQFQKLTDKNVAEIDKILAHMKKSTGAR
;
A
#
# COMPACT_ATOMS: atom_id res chain seq x y z
N MET A 1 -15.03 -97.81 43.10
CA MET A 1 -13.70 -97.79 43.73
C MET A 1 -12.68 -97.74 42.60
N SER A 2 -12.21 -96.54 42.23
CA SER A 2 -10.94 -95.96 42.68
C SER A 2 -9.72 -96.81 42.35
N SER A 3 -8.93 -96.40 41.35
CA SER A 3 -7.51 -96.09 41.55
C SER A 3 -6.93 -95.46 40.30
N ALA A 4 -6.56 -94.19 40.41
CA ALA A 4 -5.82 -93.45 39.40
C ALA A 4 -4.35 -93.90 39.39
N VAL A 5 -3.82 -94.29 38.23
CA VAL A 5 -2.37 -94.45 38.02
C VAL A 5 -1.85 -93.18 37.36
N ARG A 6 -1.14 -92.40 38.17
CA ARG A 6 -0.53 -91.11 37.81
C ARG A 6 0.74 -91.38 36.99
N THR A 7 0.73 -91.00 35.72
CA THR A 7 1.91 -91.05 34.85
C THR A 7 2.89 -89.95 35.23
N LEU A 8 4.16 -90.31 35.46
CA LEU A 8 5.27 -89.36 35.59
C LEU A 8 5.93 -89.21 34.22
N THR A 9 5.50 -88.21 33.46
CA THR A 9 6.21 -87.72 32.28
C THR A 9 7.43 -86.88 32.69
N PRO A 10 8.61 -87.07 32.08
CA PRO A 10 9.81 -86.31 32.42
C PRO A 10 9.69 -84.82 32.02
N PRO A 11 10.39 -83.90 32.71
CA PRO A 11 10.33 -82.48 32.37
C PRO A 11 11.01 -82.24 31.01
N ALA A 12 10.32 -81.52 30.13
CA ALA A 12 10.83 -81.14 28.83
C ALA A 12 12.05 -80.21 29.00
N VAL A 13 13.19 -80.63 28.46
CA VAL A 13 14.40 -79.79 28.34
C VAL A 13 14.05 -78.58 27.46
N PHE A 14 14.02 -77.40 28.06
CA PHE A 14 13.80 -76.14 27.35
C PHE A 14 15.05 -75.81 26.51
N GLN A 15 15.09 -76.33 25.29
CA GLN A 15 16.04 -75.86 24.29
C GLN A 15 15.59 -74.47 23.85
N SER A 16 16.34 -73.44 24.24
CA SER A 16 16.17 -72.08 23.75
C SER A 16 16.48 -72.04 22.25
N ARG A 17 15.46 -72.25 21.43
CA ARG A 17 15.53 -71.91 20.00
C ARG A 17 15.66 -70.40 19.91
N THR A 18 16.89 -69.90 19.79
CA THR A 18 17.17 -68.54 19.35
C THR A 18 16.67 -68.41 17.92
N THR A 19 15.41 -68.06 17.77
CA THR A 19 14.88 -67.62 16.47
C THR A 19 15.45 -66.22 16.23
N SER A 20 16.60 -66.15 15.56
CA SER A 20 17.06 -64.88 14.99
C SER A 20 16.07 -64.49 13.89
N ARG A 21 15.07 -63.69 14.26
CA ARG A 21 14.24 -62.98 13.28
C ARG A 21 15.14 -61.99 12.55
N VAL A 22 15.66 -62.39 11.39
CA VAL A 22 16.27 -61.46 10.44
C VAL A 22 15.16 -60.48 10.03
N ARG A 23 15.26 -59.24 10.52
CA ARG A 23 14.38 -58.16 10.07
C ARG A 23 14.80 -57.81 8.65
N PHE A 24 14.06 -58.29 7.66
CA PHE A 24 14.15 -57.76 6.30
C PHE A 24 13.61 -56.33 6.33
N TYR A 25 14.50 -55.35 6.26
CA TYR A 25 14.09 -53.96 6.00
C TYR A 25 13.49 -53.90 4.59
N ALA A 26 12.39 -53.15 4.44
CA ALA A 26 11.81 -52.85 3.14
C ALA A 26 12.90 -52.28 2.23
N SER A 27 13.27 -53.02 1.18
CA SER A 27 14.19 -52.52 0.16
C SER A 27 13.59 -51.25 -0.42
N LYS A 28 14.34 -50.13 -0.39
CA LYS A 28 13.92 -48.86 -0.97
C LYS A 28 13.39 -49.13 -2.38
N SER A 29 12.07 -49.00 -2.57
CA SER A 29 11.49 -48.96 -3.90
C SER A 29 12.19 -47.85 -4.68
N LYS A 30 12.46 -48.10 -5.98
CA LYS A 30 13.14 -47.16 -6.88
C LYS A 30 12.70 -45.73 -6.56
N ALA A 31 13.66 -44.86 -6.21
CA ALA A 31 13.40 -43.45 -6.02
C ALA A 31 12.64 -42.95 -7.25
N LYS A 32 11.40 -42.50 -7.07
CA LYS A 32 10.65 -41.85 -8.14
C LYS A 32 11.50 -40.65 -8.59
N SER A 33 11.81 -40.58 -9.88
CA SER A 33 12.61 -39.49 -10.46
C SER A 33 12.02 -38.16 -10.03
N THR A 34 12.80 -37.35 -9.30
CA THR A 34 12.44 -35.98 -8.95
C THR A 34 12.82 -34.99 -10.06
N ALA A 35 13.37 -35.47 -11.18
CA ALA A 35 13.83 -34.64 -12.29
C ALA A 35 12.70 -33.88 -12.97
N ASP A 36 11.50 -34.47 -13.01
CA ASP A 36 10.32 -33.89 -13.66
C ASP A 36 9.40 -33.10 -12.70
N LEU A 37 9.78 -33.03 -11.41
CA LEU A 37 9.00 -32.28 -10.42
C LEU A 37 9.35 -30.80 -10.53
N VAL A 38 8.49 -30.05 -11.22
CA VAL A 38 8.57 -28.58 -11.24
C VAL A 38 8.27 -28.07 -9.82
N PRO A 39 9.23 -27.38 -9.16
CA PRO A 39 9.00 -26.77 -7.85
C PRO A 39 7.79 -25.84 -7.92
N GLY A 40 6.95 -25.79 -6.88
CA GLY A 40 5.74 -24.95 -6.86
C GLY A 40 5.99 -23.48 -7.22
N SER A 41 7.22 -22.99 -6.99
CA SER A 41 7.66 -21.65 -7.39
C SER A 41 7.71 -21.40 -8.91
N LYS A 42 7.74 -22.44 -9.76
CA LYS A 42 7.85 -22.39 -11.22
C LYS A 42 6.58 -22.84 -11.96
N GLN A 43 5.52 -23.26 -11.26
CA GLN A 43 4.25 -23.63 -11.91
C GLN A 43 3.48 -22.35 -12.29
N ALA A 44 3.09 -22.22 -13.56
CA ALA A 44 2.22 -21.15 -14.04
C ALA A 44 0.82 -21.30 -13.42
N LEU A 45 0.08 -20.19 -13.24
CA LEU A 45 -1.31 -20.23 -12.74
C LEU A 45 -2.11 -21.25 -13.55
N THR A 46 -2.61 -22.28 -12.88
CA THR A 46 -3.08 -23.51 -13.53
C THR A 46 -4.44 -23.36 -14.22
N SER A 47 -5.16 -22.27 -13.98
CA SER A 47 -6.46 -21.97 -14.58
C SER A 47 -6.55 -20.54 -15.13
N GLU A 48 -7.20 -20.38 -16.28
CA GLU A 48 -7.45 -19.08 -16.91
C GLU A 48 -8.24 -18.14 -15.99
N ALA A 49 -9.19 -18.70 -15.21
CA ALA A 49 -9.94 -17.97 -14.21
C ALA A 49 -9.05 -17.38 -13.10
N ALA A 50 -8.07 -18.14 -12.62
CA ALA A 50 -7.14 -17.64 -11.60
C ALA A 50 -6.23 -16.54 -12.15
N ARG A 51 -5.81 -16.63 -13.41
CA ARG A 51 -5.01 -15.58 -14.08
C ARG A 51 -5.80 -14.28 -14.25
N LEU A 52 -7.08 -14.37 -14.61
CA LEU A 52 -7.96 -13.21 -14.71
C LEU A 52 -8.20 -12.55 -13.35
N GLU A 53 -8.46 -13.33 -12.30
CA GLU A 53 -8.62 -12.78 -10.95
C GLU A 53 -7.31 -12.20 -10.40
N TYR A 54 -6.16 -12.81 -10.71
CA TYR A 54 -4.84 -12.24 -10.39
C TYR A 54 -4.65 -10.85 -11.02
N GLY A 55 -4.94 -10.70 -12.32
CA GLY A 55 -4.83 -9.40 -12.99
C GLY A 55 -5.79 -8.35 -12.42
N LYS A 56 -7.00 -8.74 -12.03
CA LYS A 56 -7.94 -7.83 -11.34
C LYS A 56 -7.45 -7.42 -9.96
N ALA A 57 -6.87 -8.35 -9.20
CA ALA A 57 -6.31 -8.07 -7.88
C ALA A 57 -5.11 -7.13 -8.00
N GLU A 58 -4.20 -7.39 -8.95
CA GLU A 58 -3.04 -6.54 -9.25
C GLU A 58 -3.47 -5.12 -9.60
N ALA A 59 -4.43 -4.94 -10.52
CA ALA A 59 -4.93 -3.61 -10.89
C ALA A 59 -5.57 -2.84 -9.72
N LYS A 60 -6.28 -3.55 -8.82
CA LYS A 60 -6.89 -2.93 -7.63
C LYS A 60 -5.84 -2.56 -6.58
N MET A 61 -4.87 -3.44 -6.36
CA MET A 61 -3.77 -3.19 -5.42
C MET A 61 -2.89 -2.04 -5.91
N SER A 62 -2.53 -2.00 -7.19
CA SER A 62 -1.75 -0.91 -7.77
C SER A 62 -2.48 0.43 -7.68
N ALA A 63 -3.79 0.46 -7.99
CA ALA A 63 -4.60 1.67 -7.84
C ALA A 63 -4.63 2.18 -6.39
N ALA A 64 -4.68 1.29 -5.39
CA ALA A 64 -4.62 1.66 -3.98
C ALA A 64 -3.25 2.25 -3.60
N VAL A 65 -2.15 1.66 -4.11
CA VAL A 65 -0.79 2.18 -3.90
C VAL A 65 -0.59 3.53 -4.59
N GLU A 66 -1.10 3.70 -5.81
CA GLU A 66 -1.06 4.98 -6.53
C GLU A 66 -1.84 6.08 -5.82
N TRP A 67 -3.02 5.75 -5.29
CA TRP A 67 -3.79 6.67 -4.47
C TRP A 67 -2.98 7.09 -3.24
N TYR A 68 -2.44 6.13 -2.49
CA TYR A 68 -1.60 6.41 -1.31
C TYR A 68 -0.39 7.28 -1.66
N ARG A 69 0.28 7.01 -2.80
CA ARG A 69 1.41 7.80 -3.30
C ARG A 69 1.01 9.27 -3.53
N LYS A 70 -0.14 9.52 -4.18
CA LYS A 70 -0.63 10.87 -4.44
C LYS A 70 -0.94 11.63 -3.16
N GLU A 71 -1.60 10.96 -2.21
CA GLU A 71 -1.93 11.56 -0.91
C GLU A 71 -0.67 11.89 -0.10
N VAL A 72 0.30 10.97 -0.02
CA VAL A 72 1.57 11.21 0.68
C VAL A 72 2.36 12.34 0.03
N ALA A 73 2.39 12.45 -1.31
CA ALA A 73 3.03 13.57 -1.99
C ALA A 73 2.37 14.92 -1.63
N GLY A 74 1.05 14.95 -1.48
CA GLY A 74 0.32 16.14 -1.00
C GLY A 74 0.60 16.47 0.47
N LEU A 75 0.87 15.47 1.30
CA LEU A 75 1.33 15.67 2.69
C LEU A 75 2.79 16.14 2.74
N GLU A 76 3.65 15.61 1.87
CA GLU A 76 5.08 15.92 1.82
C GLU A 76 5.34 17.38 1.42
N THR A 77 4.63 17.87 0.40
CA THR A 77 4.72 19.27 -0.02
C THR A 77 4.35 20.22 1.13
N ARG A 78 3.26 19.92 1.85
CA ARG A 78 2.85 20.66 3.05
C ARG A 78 3.87 20.57 4.18
N ALA A 79 4.45 19.40 4.44
CA ALA A 79 5.43 19.19 5.52
C ALA A 79 6.79 19.85 5.25
N SER A 80 7.22 19.88 3.98
CA SER A 80 8.46 20.54 3.56
C SER A 80 8.35 22.08 3.56
N GLY A 81 7.13 22.61 3.58
CA GLY A 81 6.86 24.04 3.39
C GLY A 81 7.21 24.51 1.97
N ARG A 82 7.30 23.56 1.02
CA ARG A 82 7.52 23.87 -0.39
C ARG A 82 6.19 24.20 -1.02
N VAL A 83 6.15 25.35 -1.67
CA VAL A 83 4.93 25.86 -2.22
C VAL A 83 4.82 25.51 -3.70
N THR A 84 3.70 24.90 -4.07
CA THR A 84 3.38 24.60 -5.47
C THR A 84 2.14 25.37 -5.91
N PRO A 85 2.03 25.77 -7.19
CA PRO A 85 0.84 26.43 -7.73
C PRO A 85 -0.45 25.62 -7.52
N ALA A 86 -0.34 24.28 -7.45
CA ALA A 86 -1.45 23.37 -7.23
C ALA A 86 -2.24 23.65 -5.93
N LEU A 87 -1.63 24.31 -4.93
CA LEU A 87 -2.32 24.72 -3.71
C LEU A 87 -3.47 25.71 -3.97
N LEU A 88 -3.43 26.45 -5.08
CA LEU A 88 -4.45 27.42 -5.46
C LEU A 88 -5.49 26.86 -6.46
N SER A 89 -5.39 25.58 -6.85
CA SER A 89 -6.34 24.92 -7.75
C SER A 89 -7.82 24.93 -7.27
N PRO A 90 -8.14 24.85 -5.95
CA PRO A 90 -9.53 24.93 -5.50
C PRO A 90 -10.09 26.37 -5.49
N VAL A 91 -9.28 27.40 -5.71
CA VAL A 91 -9.73 28.80 -5.70
C VAL A 91 -10.65 29.05 -6.91
N ARG A 92 -11.78 29.71 -6.64
CA ARG A 92 -12.80 30.06 -7.63
C ARG A 92 -13.03 31.57 -7.56
N ILE A 93 -13.00 32.25 -8.71
CA ILE A 93 -13.07 33.70 -8.80
C ILE A 93 -14.41 34.11 -9.41
N GLU A 94 -15.08 35.05 -8.75
CA GLU A 94 -16.26 35.72 -9.28
C GLU A 94 -15.83 36.94 -10.09
N LEU A 95 -15.94 36.87 -11.43
CA LEU A 95 -15.54 37.97 -12.30
C LEU A 95 -16.68 39.00 -12.44
N PRO A 96 -16.38 40.32 -12.36
CA PRO A 96 -17.39 41.35 -12.56
C PRO A 96 -17.87 41.33 -14.01
N GLY A 97 -19.15 40.95 -14.23
CA GLY A 97 -19.80 40.97 -15.55
C GLY A 97 -20.10 39.61 -16.19
N LYS A 98 -19.60 38.49 -15.63
CA LYS A 98 -19.87 37.13 -16.16
C LYS A 98 -21.00 36.38 -15.45
N GLY A 99 -21.84 37.06 -14.65
CA GLY A 99 -22.85 36.39 -13.82
C GLY A 99 -22.20 35.54 -12.70
N LYS A 100 -22.96 34.63 -12.08
CA LYS A 100 -22.49 33.72 -10.99
C LYS A 100 -21.50 32.63 -11.48
N ASP A 101 -20.91 32.79 -12.65
CA ASP A 101 -19.98 31.80 -13.19
C ASP A 101 -18.60 31.95 -12.55
N LEU A 102 -18.21 30.92 -11.81
CA LEU A 102 -16.95 30.85 -11.08
C LEU A 102 -15.81 30.46 -12.02
N ALA A 103 -14.93 31.42 -12.34
CA ALA A 103 -13.73 31.17 -13.13
C ALA A 103 -12.64 30.48 -12.29
N LYS A 104 -11.79 29.67 -12.92
CA LYS A 104 -10.60 29.13 -12.27
C LYS A 104 -9.51 30.19 -12.21
N LEU A 105 -8.66 30.13 -11.19
CA LEU A 105 -7.53 31.06 -11.05
C LEU A 105 -6.58 31.01 -12.25
N GLU A 106 -6.34 29.82 -12.80
CA GLU A 106 -5.43 29.58 -13.93
C GLU A 106 -5.88 30.31 -15.22
N ASP A 107 -7.18 30.57 -15.38
CA ASP A 107 -7.72 31.24 -16.57
C ASP A 107 -7.58 32.78 -16.48
N VAL A 108 -7.38 33.31 -15.27
CA VAL A 108 -7.42 34.76 -14.97
C VAL A 108 -6.03 35.29 -14.59
N ALA A 109 -5.14 34.42 -14.10
CA ALA A 109 -3.83 34.78 -13.61
C ALA A 109 -2.79 33.68 -13.81
N THR A 110 -1.53 34.09 -13.94
CA THR A 110 -0.38 33.19 -13.90
C THR A 110 0.14 33.07 -12.48
N VAL A 111 0.38 31.83 -12.03
CA VAL A 111 0.90 31.54 -10.69
C VAL A 111 2.35 31.06 -10.78
N GLY A 112 3.26 31.80 -10.17
CA GLY A 112 4.69 31.47 -10.05
C GLY A 112 5.10 31.22 -8.60
N VAL A 113 6.20 30.48 -8.42
CA VAL A 113 6.83 30.26 -7.11
C VAL A 113 8.14 31.04 -7.07
N ARG A 114 8.32 31.85 -6.02
CA ARG A 114 9.57 32.56 -5.74
C ARG A 114 10.16 32.08 -4.42
N ASP A 115 11.47 31.82 -4.41
CA ASP A 115 12.26 31.38 -3.25
C ASP A 115 11.72 30.11 -2.54
N GLY A 116 10.82 29.36 -3.19
CA GLY A 116 10.21 28.12 -2.71
C GLY A 116 9.18 28.28 -1.58
N SER A 117 9.08 29.47 -0.97
CA SER A 117 8.20 29.79 0.17
C SER A 117 7.14 30.84 -0.16
N THR A 118 7.25 31.51 -1.32
CA THR A 118 6.36 32.59 -1.73
C THR A 118 5.68 32.23 -3.05
N LEU A 119 4.36 32.35 -3.11
CA LEU A 119 3.64 32.37 -4.39
C LEU A 119 3.49 33.80 -4.89
N ILE A 120 3.65 33.96 -6.19
CA ILE A 120 3.38 35.20 -6.90
C ILE A 120 2.27 34.91 -7.88
N ILE A 121 1.21 35.69 -7.81
CA ILE A 121 0.08 35.63 -8.73
C ILE A 121 0.12 36.91 -9.55
N THR A 122 0.24 36.77 -10.86
CA THR A 122 0.20 37.89 -11.81
C THR A 122 -1.08 37.79 -12.62
N VAL A 123 -1.97 38.76 -12.42
CA VAL A 123 -3.27 38.80 -13.09
C VAL A 123 -3.08 39.37 -14.50
N PHE A 124 -3.82 38.85 -15.48
CA PHE A 124 -3.74 39.35 -16.86
C PHE A 124 -4.32 40.76 -17.00
N GLU A 125 -5.38 41.04 -16.24
CA GLU A 125 -6.17 42.26 -16.30
C GLU A 125 -6.35 42.90 -14.91
N ASP A 126 -6.05 44.19 -14.79
CA ASP A 126 -5.89 44.91 -13.50
C ASP A 126 -7.23 45.04 -12.76
N HIS A 127 -8.33 45.13 -13.53
CA HIS A 127 -9.68 45.22 -12.98
C HIS A 127 -10.11 43.94 -12.24
N ASN A 128 -9.49 42.79 -12.56
CA ASN A 128 -9.81 41.51 -11.92
C ASN A 128 -9.04 41.27 -10.60
N LEU A 129 -8.05 42.11 -10.28
CA LEU A 129 -7.22 41.91 -9.10
C LEU A 129 -8.02 41.91 -7.79
N LYS A 130 -9.00 42.81 -7.66
CA LYS A 130 -9.85 42.86 -6.46
C LYS A 130 -10.70 41.59 -6.30
N ALA A 131 -11.20 41.03 -7.40
CA ALA A 131 -11.95 39.78 -7.39
C ALA A 131 -11.04 38.60 -7.01
N VAL A 132 -9.81 38.57 -7.51
CA VAL A 132 -8.80 37.55 -7.16
C VAL A 132 -8.45 37.62 -5.67
N GLU A 133 -8.22 38.80 -5.12
CA GLU A 133 -7.96 38.99 -3.69
C GLU A 133 -9.12 38.46 -2.84
N GLN A 134 -10.35 38.83 -3.16
CA GLN A 134 -11.55 38.36 -2.47
C GLN A 134 -11.71 36.83 -2.57
N ALA A 135 -11.47 36.25 -3.75
CA ALA A 135 -11.51 34.81 -3.96
C ALA A 135 -10.47 34.07 -3.10
N LEU A 136 -9.26 34.62 -2.96
CA LEU A 136 -8.21 34.04 -2.11
C LEU A 136 -8.58 34.07 -0.62
N TYR A 137 -9.21 35.14 -0.14
CA TYR A 137 -9.74 35.19 1.22
C TYR A 137 -10.94 34.24 1.41
N ALA A 138 -11.84 34.17 0.42
CA ALA A 138 -13.00 33.27 0.44
C ALA A 138 -12.60 31.78 0.43
N ALA A 139 -11.49 31.44 -0.22
CA ALA A 139 -10.95 30.09 -0.25
C ALA A 139 -10.45 29.59 1.13
N LYS A 140 -10.34 30.48 2.14
CA LYS A 140 -9.95 30.15 3.53
C LYS A 140 -8.73 29.23 3.61
N LEU A 141 -7.71 29.51 2.80
CA LEU A 141 -6.46 28.76 2.85
C LEU A 141 -5.84 28.93 4.24
N PRO A 142 -5.43 27.84 4.92
CA PRO A 142 -5.00 27.89 6.30
C PRO A 142 -3.71 28.70 6.45
N ASN A 143 -3.72 29.69 7.34
CA ASN A 143 -2.55 30.50 7.75
C ASN A 143 -1.84 31.25 6.61
N ILE A 144 -2.60 31.72 5.62
CA ILE A 144 -2.07 32.41 4.45
C ILE A 144 -2.79 33.75 4.27
N VAL A 145 -2.02 34.83 4.11
CA VAL A 145 -2.56 36.18 3.87
C VAL A 145 -2.01 36.70 2.54
N PRO A 146 -2.86 36.96 1.53
CA PRO A 146 -2.46 37.65 0.31
C PRO A 146 -1.96 39.07 0.61
N GLN A 147 -0.79 39.42 0.07
CA GLN A 147 -0.19 40.74 0.14
C GLN A 147 -0.10 41.32 -1.26
N ARG A 148 -0.83 42.40 -1.52
CA ARG A 148 -0.71 43.13 -2.78
C ARG A 148 0.66 43.82 -2.84
N GLN A 149 1.40 43.64 -3.93
CA GLN A 149 2.60 44.43 -4.20
C GLN A 149 2.31 45.54 -5.22
N ASP A 150 1.70 45.18 -6.34
CA ASP A 150 1.51 46.10 -7.47
C ASP A 150 0.04 46.20 -7.91
N ALA A 151 -0.21 46.91 -9.01
CA ALA A 151 -1.51 46.96 -9.66
C ALA A 151 -1.95 45.61 -10.26
N ARG A 152 -1.00 44.71 -10.56
CA ARG A 152 -1.24 43.39 -11.22
C ARG A 152 -0.75 42.17 -10.43
N THR A 153 0.01 42.38 -9.35
CA THR A 153 0.75 41.31 -8.68
C THR A 153 0.32 41.15 -7.22
N VAL A 154 -0.03 39.92 -6.85
CA VAL A 154 -0.33 39.51 -5.48
C VAL A 154 0.71 38.50 -5.01
N LYS A 155 1.32 38.77 -3.86
CA LYS A 155 2.31 37.93 -3.20
C LYS A 155 1.66 37.17 -2.05
N ILE A 156 1.95 35.90 -1.93
CA ILE A 156 1.44 35.05 -0.85
C ILE A 156 2.64 34.40 -0.15
N PRO A 157 3.13 34.96 0.97
CA PRO A 157 4.17 34.31 1.76
C PRO A 157 3.57 33.13 2.54
N ILE A 158 4.14 31.94 2.38
CA ILE A 158 3.75 30.76 3.16
C ILE A 158 4.78 30.53 4.26
N PRO A 159 4.36 30.61 5.55
CA PRO A 159 5.25 30.30 6.65
C PRO A 159 5.62 28.81 6.65
N ARG A 160 6.84 28.50 7.08
CA ARG A 160 7.26 27.11 7.24
C ARG A 160 6.45 26.45 8.37
N PRO A 161 6.04 25.18 8.22
CA PRO A 161 5.32 24.48 9.28
C PRO A 161 6.20 24.28 10.51
N THR A 162 5.59 24.37 11.70
CA THR A 162 6.26 24.08 12.98
C THR A 162 6.64 22.60 13.08
N VAL A 163 7.50 22.25 14.05
CA VAL A 163 7.89 20.84 14.31
C VAL A 163 6.66 19.99 14.64
N GLU A 164 5.75 20.52 15.48
CA GLU A 164 4.52 19.84 15.87
C GLU A 164 3.61 19.56 14.66
N ALA A 165 3.43 20.55 13.78
CA ALA A 165 2.64 20.39 12.56
C ALA A 165 3.25 19.33 11.62
N ARG A 166 4.58 19.30 11.47
CA ARG A 166 5.29 18.27 10.69
C ARG A 166 5.09 16.86 11.27
N ASN A 167 5.13 16.72 12.59
CA ASN A 167 4.89 15.45 13.26
C ASN A 167 3.43 14.98 13.09
N ALA A 168 2.46 15.90 13.18
CA ALA A 168 1.05 15.59 12.93
C ALA A 168 0.78 15.11 11.49
N LEU A 169 1.44 15.74 10.50
CA LEU A 169 1.37 15.30 9.09
C LEU A 169 1.98 13.90 8.90
N THR A 170 3.11 13.63 9.56
CA THR A 170 3.75 12.31 9.53
C THR A 170 2.88 11.24 10.18
N ALA A 171 2.24 11.55 11.31
CA ALA A 171 1.30 10.65 11.98
C ALA A 171 0.06 10.36 11.10
N THR A 172 -0.41 11.36 10.36
CA THR A 172 -1.51 11.18 9.38
C THR A 172 -1.10 10.22 8.27
N ALA A 173 0.10 10.40 7.69
CA ALA A 173 0.64 9.51 6.66
C ALA A 173 0.81 8.06 7.16
N GLN A 174 1.16 7.87 8.44
CA GLN A 174 1.22 6.55 9.08
C GLN A 174 -0.16 5.91 9.19
N ARG A 175 -1.18 6.64 9.67
CA ARG A 175 -2.55 6.11 9.73
C ARG A 175 -3.05 5.67 8.35
N MET A 176 -2.85 6.52 7.34
CA MET A 176 -3.21 6.19 5.96
C MET A 176 -2.47 4.96 5.42
N SER A 177 -1.22 4.73 5.86
CA SER A 177 -0.46 3.54 5.46
C SER A 177 -1.08 2.25 6.03
N GLU A 178 -1.53 2.28 7.29
CA GLU A 178 -2.19 1.13 7.92
C GLU A 178 -3.54 0.86 7.27
N ASP A 179 -4.32 1.91 6.98
CA ASP A 179 -5.59 1.78 6.27
C ASP A 179 -5.38 1.15 4.87
N THR A 180 -4.36 1.59 4.14
CA THR A 180 -4.03 1.04 2.82
C THR A 180 -3.59 -0.42 2.92
N ARG A 181 -2.76 -0.80 3.91
CA ARG A 181 -2.38 -2.20 4.16
C ARG A 181 -3.59 -3.08 4.48
N VAL A 182 -4.53 -2.58 5.27
CA VAL A 182 -5.79 -3.27 5.57
C VAL A 182 -6.61 -3.44 4.29
N GLN A 183 -6.68 -2.43 3.42
CA GLN A 183 -7.34 -2.54 2.12
C GLN A 183 -6.69 -3.59 1.21
N LEU A 184 -5.35 -3.64 1.11
CA LEU A 184 -4.64 -4.66 0.35
C LEU A 184 -4.97 -6.07 0.85
N ARG A 185 -4.98 -6.28 2.17
CA ARG A 185 -5.39 -7.57 2.77
C ARG A 185 -6.83 -7.93 2.44
N LYS A 186 -7.75 -6.96 2.45
CA LYS A 186 -9.15 -7.18 2.05
C LYS A 186 -9.27 -7.58 0.57
N ILE A 187 -8.51 -6.94 -0.32
CA ILE A 187 -8.48 -7.28 -1.75
C ILE A 187 -7.96 -8.71 -1.94
N GLN A 188 -6.87 -9.08 -1.24
CA GLN A 188 -6.33 -10.44 -1.26
C GLN A 188 -7.38 -11.45 -0.78
N GLN A 189 -7.97 -11.25 0.40
CA GLN A 189 -8.99 -12.13 0.96
C GLN A 189 -10.20 -12.31 0.03
N ALA A 190 -10.66 -11.21 -0.58
CA ALA A 190 -11.77 -11.26 -1.53
C ALA A 190 -11.42 -12.05 -2.80
N SER A 191 -10.20 -11.87 -3.32
CA SER A 191 -9.73 -12.57 -4.54
C SER A 191 -9.51 -14.06 -4.27
N VAL A 192 -8.98 -14.40 -3.09
CA VAL A 192 -8.81 -15.79 -2.65
C VAL A 192 -10.15 -16.49 -2.46
N LYS A 193 -11.13 -15.83 -1.83
CA LYS A 193 -12.47 -16.39 -1.62
C LYS A 193 -13.20 -16.64 -2.94
N LYS A 194 -13.00 -15.79 -3.95
CA LYS A 194 -13.63 -15.95 -5.27
C LYS A 194 -13.09 -17.14 -6.06
N GLY A 195 -11.80 -17.46 -5.90
CA GLY A 195 -11.18 -18.59 -6.59
C GLY A 195 -11.28 -19.92 -5.86
N ASP A 196 -11.87 -19.96 -4.66
CA ASP A 196 -11.98 -21.14 -3.79
C ASP A 196 -10.69 -21.98 -3.72
N TYR A 197 -9.55 -21.29 -3.61
CA TYR A 197 -8.24 -21.94 -3.67
C TYR A 197 -8.00 -22.78 -2.40
N LYS A 198 -7.57 -24.03 -2.56
CA LYS A 198 -7.21 -24.92 -1.45
C LYS A 198 -5.97 -24.41 -0.71
N LYS A 199 -5.78 -24.88 0.53
CA LYS A 199 -4.56 -24.59 1.31
C LYS A 199 -3.33 -25.14 0.56
N HIS A 200 -2.23 -24.38 0.57
CA HIS A 200 -0.94 -24.72 -0.07
C HIS A 200 -0.92 -24.77 -1.61
N THR A 201 -1.84 -24.08 -2.28
CA THR A 201 -1.81 -23.98 -3.76
C THR A 201 -0.87 -22.85 -4.23
N VAL A 202 -0.29 -22.99 -5.41
CA VAL A 202 0.66 -22.03 -6.00
C VAL A 202 0.02 -20.65 -6.18
N GLU A 203 -1.28 -20.59 -6.47
CA GLU A 203 -2.04 -19.36 -6.62
C GLU A 203 -2.02 -18.52 -5.33
N LEU A 204 -2.19 -19.16 -4.16
CA LEU A 204 -2.12 -18.47 -2.87
C LEU A 204 -0.74 -17.85 -2.63
N GLU A 205 0.34 -18.56 -2.98
CA GLU A 205 1.69 -18.03 -2.88
C GLU A 205 1.90 -16.83 -3.80
N GLN A 206 1.33 -16.85 -5.02
CA GLN A 206 1.41 -15.73 -5.95
C GLN A 206 0.63 -14.50 -5.45
N PHE A 207 -0.58 -14.69 -4.91
CA PHE A 207 -1.33 -13.60 -4.28
C PHE A 207 -0.60 -13.04 -3.06
N GLN A 208 0.03 -13.89 -2.25
CA GLN A 208 0.83 -13.44 -1.11
C GLN A 208 2.03 -12.61 -1.56
N LYS A 209 2.79 -13.09 -2.55
CA LYS A 209 3.93 -12.35 -3.13
C LYS A 209 3.49 -11.00 -3.71
N LEU A 210 2.33 -10.94 -4.35
CA LEU A 210 1.76 -9.69 -4.87
C LEU A 210 1.45 -8.71 -3.73
N THR A 211 0.81 -9.17 -2.65
CA THR A 211 0.55 -8.33 -1.47
C THR A 211 1.85 -7.85 -0.84
N ASP A 212 2.84 -8.74 -0.64
CA ASP A 212 4.11 -8.41 0.01
C ASP A 212 4.89 -7.35 -0.77
N LYS A 213 4.89 -7.43 -2.11
CA LYS A 213 5.48 -6.41 -2.98
C LYS A 213 4.83 -5.04 -2.77
N ASN A 214 3.50 -4.97 -2.79
CA ASN A 214 2.76 -3.72 -2.63
C ASN A 214 2.91 -3.13 -1.21
N VAL A 215 2.96 -3.98 -0.18
CA VAL A 215 3.26 -3.54 1.20
C VAL A 215 4.66 -2.95 1.30
N ALA A 216 5.65 -3.61 0.68
CA ALA A 216 7.02 -3.08 0.65
C ALA A 216 7.12 -1.73 -0.09
N GLU A 217 6.28 -1.49 -1.10
CA GLU A 217 6.20 -0.19 -1.77
C GLU A 217 5.62 0.90 -0.86
N ILE A 218 4.55 0.61 -0.12
CA ILE A 218 3.97 1.52 0.88
C ILE A 218 5.03 1.90 1.93
N ASP A 219 5.80 0.92 2.40
CA ASP A 219 6.86 1.14 3.40
C ASP A 219 7.98 2.05 2.87
N LYS A 220 8.36 1.87 1.60
CA LYS A 220 9.35 2.75 0.94
C LYS A 220 8.83 4.19 0.83
N ILE A 221 7.56 4.38 0.47
CA ILE A 221 6.93 5.70 0.37
C ILE A 221 6.89 6.39 1.74
N LEU A 222 6.49 5.66 2.78
CA LEU A 222 6.43 6.17 4.14
C LEU A 222 7.83 6.51 4.69
N ALA A 223 8.83 5.68 4.43
CA ALA A 223 10.22 5.94 4.82
C ALA A 223 10.78 7.20 4.12
N HIS A 224 10.50 7.36 2.83
CA HIS A 224 10.88 8.56 2.07
C HIS A 224 10.29 9.82 2.70
N MET A 225 9.00 9.80 3.00
CA MET A 225 8.27 10.92 3.62
C MET A 225 8.83 11.29 5.01
N LYS A 226 9.13 10.31 5.86
CA LYS A 226 9.76 10.56 7.17
C LYS A 226 11.12 11.24 7.01
N LYS A 227 11.93 10.77 6.06
CA LYS A 227 13.25 11.34 5.77
C LYS A 227 13.16 12.78 5.27
N SER A 228 12.22 13.10 4.38
CA SER A 228 12.06 14.45 3.84
C SER A 228 11.47 15.43 4.85
N THR A 229 10.61 14.96 5.75
CA THR A 229 10.00 15.79 6.81
C THR A 229 10.99 16.08 7.97
N GLY A 230 12.07 15.29 8.07
CA GLY A 230 13.06 15.41 9.15
C GLY A 230 12.51 14.97 10.52
N ALA A 231 11.36 14.29 10.54
CA ALA A 231 10.85 13.62 11.72
C ALA A 231 11.74 12.38 11.96
N ARG A 232 12.65 12.51 12.92
CA ARG A 232 13.40 11.37 13.45
C ARG A 232 12.54 10.62 14.46
#